data_AF-A0A1G0AHP2-F1
#
_entry.id   AF-A0A1G0AHP2-F1
#
_cell.length_a   1.000
_cell.length_b   1.000
_cell.length_c   1.000
_cell.angle_alpha   90.00
_cell.angle_beta   90.00
_cell.angle_gamma   90.00
#
_symmetry.space_group_name_H-M   'P 1'
#
loop_
_entity.id
_entity.type
_entity.pdbx_description
1 polymer ?
#
loop_
_entity_poly.entity_id
_entity_poly.type
_entity_poly.pdbx_seq_one_letter_code
_entity_poly.pdbx_strand_id
1 'polypeptide(L)'
;MRKVVLSVALICAACALAAAAGKEREKGADTVLPDTELVDVPTAGILDYYGFMLKTRAYSGGGVVGSLNFGVLERLNLGASMTVDKLIGSDSPIKMRRPEIQVKFRFYDGGYYIPAAAVGYDGQGSYYDSVSKKYLEKGKGLYLVGSKEAGIAGLVLHGGFNVPDFDNNYLFAFLGGSYTLEDKVAFILEYDSLFHRDDPSRLNAGARIYVTPYFQVDLALRELNASQDFSNGADRKTERIVQLRYSTNF
;
A
#
# COMPACT_ATOMS: atom_id res chain seq x y z
N MET A 1 22.53 2.75 15.90
CA MET A 1 22.21 4.18 16.09
C MET A 1 22.40 5.03 14.83
N ARG A 2 23.48 4.88 14.04
CA ARG A 2 23.67 5.64 12.77
C ARG A 2 22.59 5.44 11.69
N LYS A 3 22.00 4.26 11.56
CA LYS A 3 20.96 3.97 10.55
C LYS A 3 19.61 4.65 10.86
N VAL A 4 19.25 4.79 12.14
CA VAL A 4 18.00 5.43 12.58
C VAL A 4 18.03 6.94 12.36
N VAL A 5 19.20 7.57 12.53
CA VAL A 5 19.39 9.02 12.29
C VAL A 5 19.24 9.36 10.80
N LEU A 6 19.65 8.48 9.89
CA LEU A 6 19.49 8.68 8.45
C LEU A 6 18.03 8.59 8.00
N SER A 7 17.26 7.66 8.58
CA SER A 7 15.83 7.49 8.29
C SER A 7 14.99 8.68 8.77
N VAL A 8 15.30 9.24 9.95
CA VAL A 8 14.65 10.45 10.46
C VAL A 8 15.02 11.68 9.63
N ALA A 9 16.28 11.78 9.17
CA ALA A 9 16.72 12.87 8.31
C ALA A 9 16.03 12.86 6.92
N LEU A 10 15.73 11.68 6.37
CA LEU A 10 15.00 11.57 5.10
C LEU A 10 13.53 12.04 5.24
N ILE A 11 12.90 11.71 6.38
CA ILE A 11 11.53 12.16 6.70
C ILE A 11 11.51 13.68 6.91
N CYS A 12 12.52 14.25 7.59
CA CYS A 12 12.64 15.71 7.75
C CYS A 12 12.92 16.42 6.42
N ALA A 13 13.71 15.84 5.52
CA ALA A 13 13.98 16.40 4.19
C ALA A 13 12.73 16.39 3.30
N ALA A 14 11.90 15.35 3.39
CA ALA A 14 10.59 15.30 2.71
C ALA A 14 9.63 16.38 3.25
N CYS A 15 9.63 16.64 4.56
CA CYS A 15 8.87 17.76 5.14
C CYS A 15 9.37 19.14 4.66
N ALA A 16 10.69 19.32 4.45
CA ALA A 16 11.26 20.59 4.02
C ALA A 16 10.92 20.94 2.56
N LEU A 17 10.79 19.95 1.67
CA LEU A 17 10.30 20.19 0.31
C LEU A 17 8.79 20.47 0.26
N ALA A 18 7.99 19.85 1.12
CA ALA A 18 6.54 20.04 1.16
C ALA A 18 6.13 21.43 1.70
N ALA A 19 6.93 22.02 2.60
CA ALA A 19 6.67 23.34 3.17
C ALA A 19 6.80 24.51 2.17
N ALA A 20 7.43 24.31 1.01
CA ALA A 20 7.66 25.37 0.03
C ALA A 20 6.52 25.56 -1.00
N ALA A 21 5.49 24.71 -1.00
CA ALA A 21 4.52 24.65 -2.11
C ALA A 21 3.04 24.91 -1.76
N GLY A 22 2.69 25.22 -0.51
CA GLY A 22 1.29 25.38 -0.10
C GLY A 22 0.64 26.72 -0.47
N LYS A 23 -0.13 26.78 -1.56
CA LYS A 23 -1.23 27.75 -1.74
C LYS A 23 -2.56 27.00 -1.63
N GLU A 24 -3.42 27.42 -0.70
CA GLU A 24 -4.80 26.93 -0.57
C GLU A 24 -5.57 27.17 -1.88
N ARG A 25 -6.29 26.14 -2.37
CA ARG A 25 -7.20 26.26 -3.51
C ARG A 25 -8.47 25.43 -3.31
N GLU A 26 -9.58 26.03 -3.72
CA GLU A 26 -10.96 25.54 -3.61
C GLU A 26 -11.20 24.19 -4.30
N LYS A 27 -12.01 23.35 -3.65
CA LYS A 27 -12.49 22.06 -4.15
C LYS A 27 -13.54 22.25 -5.26
N GLY A 28 -13.13 22.07 -6.51
CA GLY A 28 -14.03 21.98 -7.66
C GLY A 28 -14.02 20.56 -8.27
N ALA A 29 -15.20 19.93 -8.26
CA ALA A 29 -15.78 18.85 -9.09
C ALA A 29 -14.96 17.65 -9.66
N ASP A 30 -13.63 17.68 -9.74
CA ASP A 30 -12.77 16.55 -10.14
C ASP A 30 -11.94 16.04 -8.95
N THR A 31 -12.62 15.80 -7.82
CA THR A 31 -11.96 15.26 -6.63
C THR A 31 -11.42 13.86 -6.91
N VAL A 32 -10.10 13.73 -6.93
CA VAL A 32 -9.38 12.46 -6.93
C VAL A 32 -9.97 11.55 -5.84
N LEU A 33 -10.36 10.34 -6.23
CA LEU A 33 -10.90 9.36 -5.29
C LEU A 33 -9.88 9.05 -4.18
N PRO A 34 -10.34 8.88 -2.93
CA PRO A 34 -9.44 8.63 -1.81
C PRO A 34 -8.64 7.35 -2.06
N ASP A 35 -7.33 7.44 -1.86
CA ASP A 35 -6.45 6.29 -1.99
C ASP A 35 -6.83 5.24 -0.94
N THR A 36 -7.24 4.04 -1.36
CA THR A 36 -7.54 2.92 -0.44
C THR A 36 -6.28 2.24 0.08
N GLU A 37 -5.18 2.37 -0.63
CA GLU A 37 -3.87 1.87 -0.26
C GLU A 37 -2.81 2.69 -1.01
N LEU A 38 -1.60 2.67 -0.47
CA LEU A 38 -0.43 3.24 -1.12
C LEU A 38 0.17 2.19 -2.07
N VAL A 39 1.39 1.72 -1.78
CA VAL A 39 2.05 0.62 -2.50
C VAL A 39 1.71 -0.69 -1.77
N ASP A 40 2.07 -0.82 -0.50
CA ASP A 40 1.76 -1.97 0.37
C ASP A 40 1.01 -1.59 1.65
N VAL A 41 1.09 -0.32 2.06
CA VAL A 41 0.46 0.16 3.28
C VAL A 41 -1.02 0.46 3.01
N PRO A 42 -1.94 -0.17 3.79
CA PRO A 42 -3.35 0.20 3.69
C PRO A 42 -3.54 1.60 4.23
N THR A 43 -4.54 2.31 3.73
CA THR A 43 -5.00 3.57 4.30
C THR A 43 -6.38 3.37 4.94
N ALA A 44 -6.82 4.32 5.75
CA ALA A 44 -8.22 4.40 6.14
C ALA A 44 -9.16 4.72 4.96
N GLY A 45 -8.65 5.05 3.77
CA GLY A 45 -9.43 5.29 2.54
C GLY A 45 -10.33 4.09 2.17
N ILE A 46 -11.55 4.40 1.77
CA ILE A 46 -12.57 3.43 1.33
C ILE A 46 -13.13 3.89 -0.01
N LEU A 47 -13.75 2.96 -0.73
CA LEU A 47 -14.57 3.32 -1.89
C LEU A 47 -15.95 3.72 -1.39
N ASP A 48 -16.56 4.67 -2.09
CA ASP A 48 -17.95 5.04 -1.82
C ASP A 48 -18.89 3.87 -2.18
N TYR A 49 -20.13 3.95 -1.71
CA TYR A 49 -21.15 2.96 -2.08
C TYR A 49 -21.33 2.95 -3.61
N TYR A 50 -21.39 1.75 -4.20
CA TYR A 50 -21.30 1.50 -5.65
C TYR A 50 -19.96 1.83 -6.32
N GLY A 51 -18.95 2.23 -5.53
CA GLY A 51 -17.59 2.39 -6.01
C GLY A 51 -16.96 1.06 -6.43
N PHE A 52 -16.27 1.08 -7.55
CA PHE A 52 -15.54 -0.06 -8.12
C PHE A 52 -14.09 0.32 -8.34
N MET A 53 -13.18 -0.61 -8.04
CA MET A 53 -11.76 -0.47 -8.33
C MET A 53 -11.21 -1.77 -8.92
N LEU A 54 -10.51 -1.63 -10.04
CA LEU A 54 -9.65 -2.64 -10.63
C LEU A 54 -8.20 -2.20 -10.48
N LYS A 55 -7.37 -3.06 -9.91
CA LYS A 55 -5.93 -2.85 -9.76
C LYS A 55 -5.17 -3.99 -10.41
N THR A 56 -4.18 -3.65 -11.22
CA THR A 56 -3.23 -4.61 -11.80
C THR A 56 -1.83 -4.19 -11.37
N ARG A 57 -1.13 -5.05 -10.63
CA ARG A 57 0.24 -4.84 -10.16
C ARG A 57 1.16 -5.82 -10.88
N ALA A 58 2.10 -5.32 -11.66
CA ALA A 58 3.22 -6.09 -12.18
C ALA A 58 4.43 -5.91 -11.28
N TYR A 59 5.11 -7.02 -10.96
CA TYR A 59 6.26 -7.02 -10.07
C TYR A 59 7.42 -7.82 -10.67
N SER A 60 8.59 -7.75 -10.03
CA SER A 60 9.83 -8.31 -10.58
C SER A 60 9.77 -9.83 -10.65
N GLY A 61 10.33 -10.44 -11.69
CA GLY A 61 10.17 -11.88 -11.96
C GLY A 61 8.92 -12.22 -12.78
N GLY A 62 8.27 -11.22 -13.38
CA GLY A 62 7.22 -11.42 -14.38
C GLY A 62 5.85 -11.75 -13.79
N GLY A 63 5.67 -11.61 -12.48
CA GLY A 63 4.40 -11.86 -11.84
C GLY A 63 3.43 -10.69 -11.95
N VAL A 64 2.14 -11.01 -11.97
CA VAL A 64 1.05 -10.03 -12.00
C VAL A 64 0.04 -10.38 -10.92
N VAL A 65 -0.38 -9.36 -10.17
CA VAL A 65 -1.49 -9.44 -9.22
C VAL A 65 -2.65 -8.62 -9.77
N GLY A 66 -3.77 -9.28 -10.04
CA GLY A 66 -5.05 -8.62 -10.29
C GLY A 66 -5.80 -8.46 -8.97
N SER A 67 -6.45 -7.32 -8.74
CA SER A 67 -7.30 -7.08 -7.58
C SER A 67 -8.55 -6.33 -7.97
N LEU A 68 -9.67 -6.75 -7.39
CA LEU A 68 -10.97 -6.13 -7.54
C LEU A 68 -11.45 -5.67 -6.16
N ASN A 69 -12.03 -4.49 -6.08
CA ASN A 69 -12.59 -3.97 -4.83
C ASN A 69 -13.90 -3.23 -5.13
N PHE A 70 -14.90 -3.44 -4.27
CA PHE A 70 -16.25 -2.91 -4.39
C PHE A 70 -16.69 -2.28 -3.07
N GLY A 71 -17.24 -1.07 -3.12
CA GLY A 71 -17.94 -0.43 -2.01
C GLY A 71 -19.36 -1.00 -1.89
N VAL A 72 -19.52 -2.05 -1.07
CA VAL A 72 -20.76 -2.82 -0.96
C VAL A 72 -21.77 -2.16 -0.02
N LEU A 73 -21.30 -1.42 0.98
CA LEU A 73 -22.12 -0.56 1.83
C LEU A 73 -21.37 0.74 2.07
N GLU A 74 -22.07 1.73 2.61
CA GLU A 74 -21.40 2.88 3.21
C GLU A 74 -20.38 2.37 4.23
N ARG A 75 -19.10 2.71 4.01
CA ARG A 75 -17.96 2.35 4.85
C ARG A 75 -17.45 0.91 4.77
N LEU A 76 -18.06 0.03 3.97
CA LEU A 76 -17.62 -1.36 3.81
C LEU A 76 -17.19 -1.66 2.38
N ASN A 77 -15.93 -2.03 2.24
CA ASN A 77 -15.33 -2.49 1.00
C ASN A 77 -15.08 -4.00 1.06
N LEU A 78 -15.47 -4.69 0.00
CA LEU A 78 -15.13 -6.09 -0.24
C LEU A 78 -14.30 -6.20 -1.51
N GLY A 79 -13.27 -7.03 -1.47
CA GLY A 79 -12.39 -7.25 -2.60
C GLY A 79 -11.81 -8.65 -2.65
N ALA A 80 -11.21 -8.96 -3.79
CA ALA A 80 -10.47 -10.18 -4.00
C ALA A 80 -9.26 -9.90 -4.88
N SER A 81 -8.18 -10.62 -4.64
CA SER A 81 -6.95 -10.53 -5.44
C SER A 81 -6.48 -11.90 -5.87
N MET A 82 -5.81 -11.98 -7.01
CA MET A 82 -5.23 -13.22 -7.51
C MET A 82 -3.87 -12.95 -8.12
N THR A 83 -2.90 -13.79 -7.78
CA THR A 83 -1.54 -13.71 -8.30
C THR A 83 -1.32 -14.75 -9.39
N VAL A 84 -0.66 -14.31 -10.48
CA VAL A 84 -0.16 -15.18 -11.53
C VAL A 84 1.33 -14.91 -11.69
N ASP A 85 2.16 -15.89 -11.35
CA ASP A 85 3.61 -15.79 -11.44
C ASP A 85 4.08 -16.10 -12.86
N LYS A 86 5.15 -15.42 -13.31
CA LYS A 86 5.78 -15.60 -14.63
C LYS A 86 4.83 -15.36 -15.81
N LEU A 87 3.81 -14.53 -15.63
CA LEU A 87 2.88 -14.16 -16.70
C LEU A 87 3.56 -13.28 -17.76
N ILE A 88 4.46 -12.40 -17.34
CA ILE A 88 5.21 -11.50 -18.21
C ILE A 88 6.65 -12.02 -18.34
N GLY A 89 7.11 -12.26 -19.56
CA GLY A 89 8.46 -12.75 -19.86
C GLY A 89 8.43 -14.11 -20.55
N SER A 90 9.57 -14.80 -20.52
CA SER A 90 9.77 -16.09 -21.20
C SER A 90 9.88 -17.29 -20.26
N ASP A 91 9.74 -17.05 -18.95
CA ASP A 91 9.90 -18.08 -17.94
C ASP A 91 8.68 -19.00 -17.89
N SER A 92 8.93 -20.29 -17.75
CA SER A 92 7.90 -21.34 -17.67
C SER A 92 8.09 -22.19 -16.40
N PRO A 93 7.03 -22.84 -15.88
CA PRO A 93 5.62 -22.67 -16.21
C PRO A 93 4.98 -21.43 -15.55
N ILE A 94 3.93 -20.90 -16.17
CA ILE A 94 3.03 -19.91 -15.57
C ILE A 94 2.31 -20.56 -14.39
N LYS A 95 2.32 -19.92 -13.22
CA LYS A 95 1.71 -20.46 -11.99
C LYS A 95 0.63 -19.53 -11.47
N MET A 96 -0.61 -19.99 -11.49
CA MET A 96 -1.71 -19.30 -10.82
C MET A 96 -1.73 -19.66 -9.34
N ARG A 97 -1.91 -18.64 -8.49
CA ARG A 97 -2.07 -18.80 -7.05
C ARG A 97 -3.53 -18.69 -6.67
N ARG A 98 -3.87 -19.22 -5.49
CA ARG A 98 -5.23 -19.12 -4.96
C ARG A 98 -5.61 -17.64 -4.81
N PRO A 99 -6.87 -17.27 -5.08
CA PRO A 99 -7.34 -15.93 -4.79
C PRO A 99 -7.38 -15.70 -3.28
N GLU A 100 -7.08 -14.48 -2.87
CA GLU A 100 -7.13 -14.01 -1.49
C GLU A 100 -8.24 -12.96 -1.37
N ILE A 101 -8.84 -12.88 -0.18
CA ILE A 101 -9.94 -11.94 0.09
C ILE A 101 -9.42 -10.67 0.75
N GLN A 102 -10.15 -9.58 0.51
CA GLN A 102 -9.90 -8.28 1.11
C GLN A 102 -11.21 -7.73 1.67
N VAL A 103 -11.17 -7.29 2.92
CA VAL A 103 -12.31 -6.64 3.58
C VAL A 103 -11.80 -5.40 4.27
N LYS A 104 -12.51 -4.29 4.15
CA LYS A 104 -12.17 -3.07 4.89
C LYS A 104 -13.42 -2.37 5.36
N PHE A 105 -13.45 -2.03 6.64
CA PHE A 105 -14.50 -1.29 7.28
C PHE A 105 -13.95 -0.01 7.93
N ARG A 106 -14.40 1.16 7.47
CA ARG A 106 -14.07 2.46 8.07
C ARG A 106 -15.09 2.80 9.16
N PHE A 107 -14.72 2.56 10.41
CA PHE A 107 -15.60 2.86 11.55
C PHE A 107 -15.57 4.33 11.98
N TYR A 108 -14.58 5.12 11.52
CA TYR A 108 -14.48 6.54 11.86
C TYR A 108 -13.87 7.37 10.71
N ASP A 109 -14.52 8.47 10.32
CA ASP A 109 -14.09 9.30 9.19
C ASP A 109 -12.96 10.28 9.52
N GLY A 110 -12.60 10.38 10.79
CA GLY A 110 -11.65 11.37 11.26
C GLY A 110 -12.33 12.66 11.66
N GLY A 111 -11.59 13.48 12.38
CA GLY A 111 -11.97 14.82 12.77
C GLY A 111 -10.73 15.70 12.86
N TYR A 112 -10.90 16.91 13.39
CA TYR A 112 -9.79 17.86 13.49
C TYR A 112 -8.62 17.30 14.32
N TYR A 113 -8.92 16.66 15.46
CA TYR A 113 -7.90 16.09 16.34
C TYR A 113 -7.61 14.61 16.09
N ILE A 114 -8.64 13.83 15.74
CA ILE A 114 -8.55 12.36 15.66
C ILE A 114 -8.39 11.92 14.20
N PRO A 115 -7.42 11.06 13.85
CA PRO A 115 -7.28 10.53 12.48
C PRO A 115 -8.50 9.71 12.07
N ALA A 116 -8.76 9.62 10.76
CA ALA A 116 -9.70 8.65 10.22
C ALA A 116 -9.21 7.24 10.55
N ALA A 117 -10.10 6.32 10.88
CA ALA A 117 -9.71 4.98 11.31
C ALA A 117 -10.52 3.89 10.60
N ALA A 118 -9.83 2.84 10.18
CA ALA A 118 -10.40 1.67 9.54
C ALA A 118 -9.76 0.38 10.05
N VAL A 119 -10.57 -0.68 10.09
CA VAL A 119 -10.13 -2.05 10.31
C VAL A 119 -10.30 -2.82 9.01
N GLY A 120 -9.41 -3.75 8.72
CA GLY A 120 -9.55 -4.58 7.54
C GLY A 120 -8.79 -5.88 7.63
N TYR A 121 -9.05 -6.74 6.67
CA TYR A 121 -8.32 -7.97 6.43
C TYR A 121 -7.77 -7.96 5.00
N ASP A 122 -6.50 -8.29 4.85
CA ASP A 122 -5.88 -8.52 3.53
C ASP A 122 -5.01 -9.77 3.56
N GLY A 123 -5.47 -10.81 2.86
CA GLY A 123 -4.77 -12.10 2.76
C GLY A 123 -3.65 -12.10 1.72
N GLN A 124 -3.55 -11.08 0.87
CA GLN A 124 -2.60 -11.07 -0.24
C GLN A 124 -1.16 -10.87 0.24
N GLY A 125 -0.37 -11.95 0.20
CA GLY A 125 1.08 -11.89 0.42
C GLY A 125 1.88 -11.66 -0.86
N SER A 126 3.19 -11.52 -0.70
CA SER A 126 4.19 -11.40 -1.77
C SER A 126 5.16 -12.59 -1.73
N TYR A 127 5.73 -12.92 -2.89
CA TYR A 127 6.67 -14.03 -3.08
C TYR A 127 6.15 -15.38 -2.56
N TYR A 128 5.34 -16.07 -3.37
CA TYR A 128 4.81 -17.38 -2.99
C TYR A 128 5.84 -18.49 -3.16
N ASP A 129 6.19 -19.17 -2.07
CA ASP A 129 7.02 -20.36 -2.11
C ASP A 129 6.18 -21.61 -2.39
N SER A 130 6.46 -22.25 -3.53
CA SER A 130 5.81 -23.49 -3.96
C SER A 130 6.10 -24.69 -3.05
N VAL A 131 7.23 -24.72 -2.34
CA VAL A 131 7.63 -25.84 -1.49
C VAL A 131 6.90 -25.79 -0.15
N SER A 132 7.00 -24.66 0.56
CA SER A 132 6.32 -24.46 1.84
C SER A 132 4.83 -24.13 1.70
N LYS A 133 4.34 -23.86 0.48
CA LYS A 133 2.97 -23.41 0.17
C LYS A 133 2.55 -22.17 0.96
N LYS A 134 3.51 -21.28 1.22
CA LYS A 134 3.32 -20.05 1.99
C LYS A 134 3.92 -18.88 1.23
N TYR A 135 3.37 -17.69 1.47
CA TYR A 135 4.03 -16.46 1.07
C TYR A 135 5.25 -16.23 1.97
N LEU A 136 6.41 -15.96 1.37
CA LEU A 136 7.62 -15.57 2.11
C LEU A 136 7.38 -14.24 2.83
N GLU A 137 6.60 -13.37 2.20
CA GLU A 137 6.10 -12.15 2.82
C GLU A 137 4.60 -12.25 2.97
N LYS A 138 4.16 -12.41 4.21
CA LYS A 138 2.74 -12.54 4.51
C LYS A 138 1.98 -11.25 4.15
N GLY A 139 0.72 -11.41 3.77
CA GLY A 139 -0.22 -10.28 3.66
C GLY A 139 -0.39 -9.59 5.01
N LYS A 140 -1.08 -8.45 5.02
CA LYS A 140 -1.29 -7.71 6.29
C LYS A 140 -2.09 -8.54 7.30
N GLY A 141 -2.93 -9.47 6.85
CA GLY A 141 -3.88 -10.18 7.70
C GLY A 141 -4.87 -9.18 8.27
N LEU A 142 -5.20 -9.30 9.56
CA LEU A 142 -6.04 -8.31 10.24
C LEU A 142 -5.23 -7.05 10.55
N TYR A 143 -5.71 -5.88 10.13
CA TYR A 143 -5.04 -4.61 10.37
C TYR A 143 -5.98 -3.53 10.89
N LEU A 144 -5.40 -2.59 11.63
CA LEU A 144 -5.99 -1.34 12.04
C LEU A 144 -5.14 -0.21 11.46
N VAL A 145 -5.75 0.75 10.80
CA VAL A 145 -5.07 1.90 10.19
C VAL A 145 -5.74 3.21 10.55
N GLY A 146 -4.91 4.20 10.89
CA GLY A 146 -5.24 5.61 10.97
C GLY A 146 -4.71 6.38 9.76
N SER A 147 -5.50 7.32 9.23
CA SER A 147 -5.06 8.29 8.21
C SER A 147 -5.33 9.72 8.66
N LYS A 148 -4.38 10.62 8.47
CA LYS A 148 -4.55 12.05 8.75
C LYS A 148 -3.65 12.93 7.90
N GLU A 149 -4.20 14.05 7.46
CA GLU A 149 -3.43 15.11 6.82
C GLU A 149 -2.54 15.83 7.84
N ALA A 150 -1.24 15.95 7.57
CA ALA A 150 -0.22 16.41 8.51
C ALA A 150 -0.10 17.94 8.61
N GLY A 151 -1.18 18.67 8.36
CA GLY A 151 -1.22 20.14 8.39
C GLY A 151 -0.51 20.82 7.22
N ILE A 152 0.10 20.04 6.31
CA ILE A 152 0.60 20.50 5.01
C ILE A 152 -0.39 19.99 3.97
N ALA A 153 -0.92 20.92 3.15
CA ALA A 153 -1.89 20.59 2.11
C ALA A 153 -1.37 19.47 1.21
N GLY A 154 -2.15 18.39 1.08
CA GLY A 154 -1.79 17.24 0.25
C GLY A 154 -0.83 16.23 0.89
N LEU A 155 -0.28 16.50 2.08
CA LEU A 155 0.53 15.52 2.83
C LEU A 155 -0.35 14.71 3.78
N VAL A 156 -0.60 13.45 3.44
CA VAL A 156 -1.37 12.52 4.27
C VAL A 156 -0.43 11.47 4.87
N LEU A 157 -0.56 11.28 6.18
CA LEU A 157 0.15 10.25 6.93
C LEU A 157 -0.80 9.12 7.28
N HIS A 158 -0.26 7.91 7.20
CA HIS A 158 -0.94 6.66 7.47
C HIS A 158 -0.11 5.88 8.48
N GLY A 159 -0.77 5.28 9.45
CA GLY A 159 -0.07 4.49 10.45
C GLY A 159 -0.99 3.47 11.09
N GLY A 160 -0.45 2.32 11.45
CA GLY A 160 -1.28 1.25 11.94
C GLY A 160 -0.53 0.04 12.41
N PHE A 161 -1.32 -0.97 12.77
CA PHE A 161 -0.85 -2.26 13.24
C PHE A 161 -1.49 -3.37 12.42
N ASN A 162 -0.79 -4.47 12.25
CA ASN A 162 -1.32 -5.64 11.56
C ASN A 162 -0.86 -6.95 12.20
N VAL A 163 -1.71 -7.96 12.08
CA VAL A 163 -1.48 -9.34 12.52
C VAL A 163 -1.64 -10.23 11.29
N PRO A 164 -0.52 -10.62 10.64
CA PRO A 164 -0.54 -11.34 9.37
C PRO A 164 -0.98 -12.80 9.51
N ASP A 165 -0.81 -13.36 10.69
CA ASP A 165 -1.12 -14.75 11.00
C ASP A 165 -1.52 -14.87 12.48
N PHE A 166 -2.60 -15.59 12.75
CA PHE A 166 -3.11 -15.80 14.11
C PHE A 166 -2.38 -16.93 14.83
N ASP A 167 -1.55 -17.72 14.12
CA ASP A 167 -0.84 -18.85 14.72
C ASP A 167 0.28 -18.38 15.67
N ASN A 168 0.98 -17.30 15.34
CA ASN A 168 2.15 -16.81 16.09
C ASN A 168 1.89 -15.52 16.90
N ASN A 169 0.70 -14.92 16.79
CA ASN A 169 0.31 -13.68 17.48
C ASN A 169 1.29 -12.49 17.34
N TYR A 170 2.03 -12.43 16.23
CA TYR A 170 2.97 -11.33 15.99
C TYR A 170 2.24 -10.07 15.54
N LEU A 171 2.46 -8.98 16.30
CA LEU A 171 1.94 -7.66 15.99
C LEU A 171 2.99 -6.84 15.25
N PHE A 172 2.72 -6.54 14.00
CA PHE A 172 3.53 -5.65 13.18
C PHE A 172 2.95 -4.24 13.23
N ALA A 173 3.80 -3.25 12.96
CA ALA A 173 3.33 -1.90 12.66
C ALA A 173 3.83 -1.45 11.30
N PHE A 174 3.14 -0.46 10.75
CA PHE A 174 3.49 0.15 9.49
C PHE A 174 3.21 1.65 9.55
N LEU A 175 3.96 2.40 8.75
CA LEU A 175 3.82 3.83 8.54
C LEU A 175 3.87 4.10 7.03
N GLY A 176 3.05 5.03 6.56
CA GLY A 176 3.01 5.47 5.18
C GLY A 176 2.81 6.96 5.11
N GLY A 177 3.34 7.59 4.08
CA GLY A 177 3.11 8.99 3.77
C GLY A 177 2.87 9.14 2.28
N SER A 178 1.87 9.92 1.91
CA SER A 178 1.65 10.38 0.55
C SER A 178 1.63 11.90 0.50
N TYR A 179 2.31 12.47 -0.49
CA TYR A 179 2.27 13.90 -0.77
C TYR A 179 1.75 14.13 -2.18
N THR A 180 0.51 14.59 -2.30
CA THR A 180 -0.16 14.86 -3.58
C THR A 180 0.12 16.29 -4.02
N LEU A 181 0.76 16.43 -5.18
CA LEU A 181 1.06 17.69 -5.84
C LEU A 181 0.07 17.96 -6.98
N GLU A 182 -0.71 19.02 -6.84
CA GLU A 182 -1.70 19.50 -7.82
C GLU A 182 -2.67 18.42 -8.35
N ASP A 183 -3.01 17.42 -7.55
CA ASP A 183 -3.89 16.30 -7.95
C ASP A 183 -3.41 15.54 -9.20
N LYS A 184 -2.14 15.70 -9.59
CA LYS A 184 -1.53 15.09 -10.80
C LYS A 184 -0.51 14.02 -10.45
N VAL A 185 0.28 14.25 -9.40
CA VAL A 185 1.33 13.33 -8.96
C VAL A 185 1.34 13.25 -7.45
N ALA A 186 1.30 12.05 -6.90
CA ALA A 186 1.53 11.81 -5.48
C ALA A 186 2.85 11.07 -5.26
N PHE A 187 3.68 11.58 -4.36
CA PHE A 187 4.89 10.92 -3.90
C PHE A 187 4.57 10.06 -2.69
N ILE A 188 5.05 8.82 -2.69
CA ILE A 188 4.72 7.81 -1.69
C ILE A 188 6.00 7.37 -0.99
N LEU A 189 5.96 7.27 0.33
CA LEU A 189 7.00 6.66 1.14
C LEU A 189 6.36 5.76 2.20
N GLU A 190 6.85 4.54 2.34
CA GLU A 190 6.32 3.57 3.29
C GLU A 190 7.42 2.93 4.11
N TYR A 191 7.12 2.69 5.38
CA TYR A 191 7.95 1.93 6.28
C TYR A 191 7.11 0.84 6.95
N ASP A 192 7.31 -0.39 6.50
CA ASP A 192 6.44 -1.54 6.77
C ASP A 192 7.20 -2.66 7.53
N SER A 193 6.48 -3.63 8.09
CA SER A 193 7.01 -4.72 8.94
C SER A 193 7.88 -4.22 10.11
N LEU A 194 7.36 -3.29 10.90
CA LEU A 194 8.04 -2.80 12.10
C LEU A 194 7.87 -3.76 13.28
N PHE A 195 8.85 -3.72 14.19
CA PHE A 195 8.86 -4.36 15.52
C PHE A 195 9.12 -5.87 15.60
N HIS A 196 9.49 -6.56 14.51
CA HIS A 196 9.88 -7.97 14.56
C HIS A 196 11.25 -8.22 13.93
N ARG A 197 12.00 -9.19 14.48
CA ARG A 197 13.34 -9.58 13.98
C ARG A 197 13.27 -10.59 12.84
N ASP A 198 12.21 -11.41 12.82
CA ASP A 198 12.05 -12.50 11.85
C ASP A 198 11.64 -12.00 10.45
N ASP A 199 11.02 -10.82 10.37
CA ASP A 199 10.73 -10.13 9.11
C ASP A 199 11.35 -8.72 9.18
N PRO A 200 12.42 -8.45 8.41
CA PRO A 200 13.09 -7.16 8.46
C PRO A 200 12.17 -6.06 7.95
N SER A 201 12.29 -4.88 8.57
CA SER A 201 11.54 -3.71 8.15
C SER A 201 11.78 -3.38 6.68
N ARG A 202 10.76 -2.91 5.97
CA ARG A 202 10.82 -2.60 4.54
C ARG A 202 10.58 -1.11 4.31
N LEU A 203 11.49 -0.49 3.58
CA LEU A 203 11.35 0.89 3.11
C LEU A 203 10.96 0.86 1.62
N ASN A 204 9.76 1.32 1.32
CA ASN A 204 9.26 1.45 -0.05
C ASN A 204 9.13 2.92 -0.42
N ALA A 205 9.33 3.23 -1.69
CA ALA A 205 9.07 4.56 -2.25
C ALA A 205 8.36 4.44 -3.58
N GLY A 206 7.53 5.40 -3.93
CA GLY A 206 6.85 5.40 -5.21
C GLY A 206 6.34 6.77 -5.64
N ALA A 207 5.86 6.82 -6.86
CA ALA A 207 5.12 7.94 -7.41
C ALA A 207 3.85 7.41 -8.08
N ARG A 208 2.71 8.01 -7.75
CA ARG A 208 1.40 7.78 -8.35
C ARG A 208 1.10 8.94 -9.29
N ILE A 209 0.81 8.65 -10.55
CA ILE A 209 0.47 9.62 -11.59
C ILE A 209 -1.02 9.48 -11.88
N TYR A 210 -1.77 10.56 -11.70
CA TYR A 210 -3.18 10.64 -12.01
C TYR A 210 -3.32 11.05 -13.48
N VAL A 211 -3.55 10.08 -14.35
CA VAL A 211 -3.74 10.33 -15.79
C VAL A 211 -5.14 10.91 -16.04
N THR A 212 -6.13 10.36 -15.33
CA THR A 212 -7.49 10.90 -15.23
C THR A 212 -7.96 10.76 -13.77
N PRO A 213 -9.08 11.39 -13.36
CA PRO A 213 -9.65 11.17 -12.03
C PRO A 213 -9.95 9.70 -11.71
N TYR A 214 -10.13 8.88 -12.75
CA TYR A 214 -10.48 7.46 -12.67
C TYR A 214 -9.30 6.52 -12.91
N PHE A 215 -8.24 6.97 -13.59
CA PHE A 215 -7.12 6.12 -14.01
C PHE A 215 -5.78 6.64 -13.50
N GLN A 216 -5.07 5.76 -12.79
CA GLN A 216 -3.82 6.08 -12.10
C GLN A 216 -2.74 5.05 -12.48
N VAL A 217 -1.50 5.52 -12.54
CA VAL A 217 -0.32 4.70 -12.79
C VAL A 217 0.67 4.90 -11.64
N ASP A 218 1.01 3.82 -10.96
CA ASP A 218 1.97 3.82 -9.86
C ASP A 218 3.29 3.22 -10.33
N LEU A 219 4.38 3.94 -10.08
CA LEU A 219 5.75 3.45 -10.23
C LEU A 219 6.36 3.39 -8.84
N ALA A 220 6.75 2.19 -8.38
CA ALA A 220 7.27 2.01 -7.04
C ALA A 220 8.53 1.15 -7.01
N LEU A 221 9.39 1.47 -6.03
CA LEU A 221 10.55 0.71 -5.62
C LEU A 221 10.26 0.16 -4.23
N ARG A 222 10.25 -1.15 -4.12
CA ARG A 222 9.97 -1.88 -2.89
C ARG A 222 11.27 -2.41 -2.31
N GLU A 223 11.40 -2.35 -0.99
CA GLU A 223 12.60 -2.82 -0.27
C GLU A 223 13.91 -2.13 -0.67
N LEU A 224 13.92 -0.79 -0.60
CA LEU A 224 15.14 0.01 -0.80
C LEU A 224 16.25 -0.31 0.20
N ASN A 225 15.90 -0.92 1.33
CA ASN A 225 16.79 -1.32 2.40
C ASN A 225 17.01 -2.85 2.48
N ALA A 226 16.70 -3.58 1.41
CA ALA A 226 16.97 -5.02 1.31
C ALA A 226 18.45 -5.30 1.62
N SER A 227 18.69 -6.09 2.66
CA SER A 227 20.05 -6.40 3.13
C SER A 227 20.19 -7.81 3.71
N GLN A 228 19.08 -8.55 3.81
CA GLN A 228 19.02 -9.92 4.34
C GLN A 228 18.21 -10.77 3.38
N ASP A 229 18.59 -12.04 3.22
CA ASP A 229 17.87 -12.99 2.38
C ASP A 229 16.50 -13.33 2.95
N PHE A 230 15.63 -13.89 2.11
CA PHE A 230 14.34 -14.41 2.57
C PHE A 230 14.52 -15.60 3.53
N SER A 231 13.47 -15.93 4.28
CA SER A 231 13.50 -17.04 5.26
C SER A 231 13.83 -18.41 4.66
N ASN A 232 13.69 -18.57 3.34
CA ASN A 232 14.06 -19.78 2.59
C ASN A 232 15.47 -19.71 1.97
N GLY A 233 16.25 -18.68 2.26
CA GLY A 233 17.61 -18.47 1.74
C GLY A 233 17.68 -17.89 0.32
N ALA A 234 16.56 -17.46 -0.26
CA ALA A 234 16.58 -16.79 -1.56
C ALA A 234 17.05 -15.32 -1.43
N ASP A 235 17.84 -14.86 -2.40
CA ASP A 235 18.28 -13.46 -2.49
C ASP A 235 17.10 -12.49 -2.39
N ARG A 236 17.17 -11.56 -1.45
CA ARG A 236 16.22 -10.44 -1.34
C ARG A 236 16.79 -9.20 -2.01
N LYS A 237 16.09 -8.69 -3.02
CA LYS A 237 16.54 -7.55 -3.84
C LYS A 237 15.44 -6.51 -3.92
N THR A 238 15.85 -5.26 -4.09
CA THR A 238 14.93 -4.16 -4.37
C THR A 238 14.09 -4.48 -5.60
N GLU A 239 12.78 -4.45 -5.43
CA GLU A 239 11.81 -4.80 -6.45
C GLU A 239 11.24 -3.55 -7.10
N ARG A 240 11.05 -3.63 -8.43
CA ARG A 240 10.37 -2.59 -9.20
C ARG A 240 8.95 -3.03 -9.45
N ILE A 241 8.02 -2.12 -9.21
CA ILE A 241 6.59 -2.36 -9.30
C ILE A 241 5.99 -1.31 -10.23
N VAL A 242 5.12 -1.78 -11.12
CA VAL A 242 4.22 -0.93 -11.91
C VAL A 242 2.80 -1.33 -11.56
N GLN A 243 1.97 -0.38 -11.16
CA GLN A 243 0.56 -0.63 -10.87
C GLN A 243 -0.31 0.25 -11.75
N LEU A 244 -1.39 -0.34 -12.25
CA LEU A 244 -2.45 0.37 -12.95
C LEU A 244 -3.69 0.28 -12.07
N ARG A 245 -4.32 1.41 -11.80
CA ARG A 245 -5.55 1.48 -11.01
C ARG A 245 -6.62 2.19 -11.81
N TYR A 246 -7.76 1.53 -11.96
CA TYR A 246 -8.97 2.12 -12.50
C TYR A 246 -10.03 2.12 -11.41
N SER A 247 -10.59 3.28 -11.10
CA SER A 247 -11.63 3.45 -10.08
C SER A 247 -12.77 4.25 -10.65
N THR A 248 -14.02 3.83 -10.41
CA THR A 248 -15.23 4.52 -10.86
C THR A 248 -16.32 4.38 -9.80
N ASN A 249 -17.34 5.21 -9.88
CA ASN A 249 -18.57 5.04 -9.12
C ASN A 249 -19.75 4.93 -10.10
N PHE A 250 -20.78 4.16 -9.76
CA PHE A 250 -21.95 3.88 -10.61
C PHE A 250 -23.22 4.54 -10.07
#